data_AF-A0A7S2M051-F1
#
_entry.id   AF-A0A7S2M051-F1
#
_cell.length_a   1.000
_cell.length_b   1.000
_cell.length_c   1.000
_cell.angle_alpha   90.00
_cell.angle_beta   90.00
_cell.angle_gamma   90.00
#
_symmetry.space_group_name_H-M   'P 1'
#
loop_
_entity.id
_entity.type
_entity.pdbx_description
1 polymer ?
#
loop_
_entity_poly.entity_id
_entity_poly.type
_entity_poly.pdbx_seq_one_letter_code
_entity_poly.pdbx_strand_id
1 'polypeptide(L)'
;HAGNGIFSVGVQDGKVRYASEATKSLFDAELVGKPVRDMVCEGYDRFSMMVKLLEQGDLSATVVQCQVARTRKTFDCKLVCYLETWTEVWVAAQLLGEALDMVEESLQNDAGHGVTVEAQIETQE
;
A
#
# COMPACT_ATOMS: atom_id res chain seq x y z
N HIS A 1 -8.09 -12.94 -12.43
CA HIS A 1 -8.31 -11.49 -12.33
C HIS A 1 -8.60 -11.14 -10.88
N ALA A 2 -7.68 -10.48 -10.19
CA ALA A 2 -7.91 -10.06 -8.82
C ALA A 2 -8.91 -8.88 -8.85
N GLY A 3 -10.17 -9.19 -8.56
CA GLY A 3 -11.28 -8.24 -8.57
C GLY A 3 -11.29 -7.36 -7.34
N ASN A 4 -12.11 -6.32 -7.39
CA ASN A 4 -12.34 -5.43 -6.27
C ASN A 4 -12.66 -6.23 -4.99
N GLY A 5 -11.88 -5.99 -3.94
CA GLY A 5 -12.04 -6.58 -2.62
C GLY A 5 -12.94 -5.74 -1.73
N ILE A 6 -13.49 -6.37 -0.68
CA ILE A 6 -14.18 -5.68 0.40
C ILE A 6 -13.56 -6.15 1.71
N PHE A 7 -13.36 -5.24 2.65
CA PHE A 7 -12.99 -5.57 4.02
C PHE A 7 -13.59 -4.58 5.00
N SER A 8 -13.70 -4.97 6.27
CA SER A 8 -14.09 -4.07 7.34
C SER A 8 -12.99 -3.91 8.37
N VAL A 9 -12.91 -2.72 8.98
CA VAL A 9 -11.92 -2.34 9.97
C VAL A 9 -12.64 -1.92 11.25
N GLY A 10 -12.23 -2.44 12.40
CA GLY A 10 -12.75 -2.04 13.69
C GLY A 10 -12.37 -0.61 14.02
N VAL A 11 -13.35 0.25 14.36
CA VAL A 11 -13.13 1.67 14.64
C VAL A 11 -12.20 1.87 15.86
N GLN A 12 -12.33 1.02 16.88
CA GLN A 12 -11.58 1.20 18.14
C GLN A 12 -10.11 0.75 18.06
N ASP A 13 -9.82 -0.29 17.29
CA ASP A 13 -8.50 -0.94 17.29
C ASP A 13 -7.80 -0.95 15.93
N GLY A 14 -8.46 -0.44 14.88
CA GLY A 14 -7.91 -0.38 13.54
C GLY A 14 -7.58 -1.76 12.95
N LYS A 15 -8.21 -2.82 13.46
CA LYS A 15 -7.96 -4.20 12.98
C LYS A 15 -8.97 -4.62 11.95
N VAL A 16 -8.53 -5.37 10.96
CA VAL A 16 -9.42 -5.98 9.97
C VAL A 16 -10.33 -7.00 10.65
N ARG A 17 -11.65 -6.85 10.52
CA ARG A 17 -12.65 -7.75 11.11
C ARG A 17 -13.21 -8.74 10.08
N TYR A 18 -13.37 -8.26 8.86
CA TYR A 18 -13.85 -9.05 7.73
C TYR A 18 -12.98 -8.78 6.50
N ALA A 19 -12.79 -9.80 5.66
CA ALA A 19 -12.18 -9.67 4.34
C ALA A 19 -12.85 -10.64 3.38
N SER A 20 -13.25 -10.16 2.20
CA SER A 20 -13.76 -11.00 1.13
C SER A 20 -12.65 -11.88 0.56
N GLU A 21 -13.02 -12.96 -0.14
CA GLU A 21 -12.05 -13.85 -0.80
C GLU A 21 -11.18 -13.11 -1.83
N ALA A 22 -11.74 -12.09 -2.50
CA ALA A 22 -10.99 -11.22 -3.40
C ALA A 22 -9.93 -10.41 -2.64
N THR A 23 -10.27 -9.83 -1.48
CA THR A 23 -9.31 -9.11 -0.63
C THR A 23 -8.23 -10.05 -0.11
N LYS A 24 -8.59 -11.25 0.35
CA LYS A 24 -7.63 -12.27 0.79
C LYS A 24 -6.68 -12.70 -0.33
N SER A 25 -7.18 -12.75 -1.56
CA SER A 25 -6.36 -13.04 -2.74
C SER A 25 -5.40 -11.90 -3.08
N LEU A 26 -5.77 -10.65 -2.78
CA LEU A 26 -4.94 -9.44 -3.01
C LEU A 26 -3.88 -9.24 -1.92
N PHE A 27 -4.20 -9.49 -0.66
CA PHE A 27 -3.40 -9.11 0.51
C PHE A 27 -2.90 -10.32 1.34
N ASP A 28 -2.96 -11.53 0.80
CA ASP A 28 -2.83 -12.82 1.51
C ASP A 28 -3.98 -13.14 2.49
N ALA A 29 -4.19 -14.43 2.73
CA ALA A 29 -5.33 -14.96 3.49
C ALA A 29 -5.35 -14.59 4.99
N GLU A 30 -4.20 -14.16 5.55
CA GLU A 30 -4.04 -13.84 6.98
C GLU A 30 -4.32 -12.36 7.32
N LEU A 31 -5.22 -11.71 6.59
CA LEU A 31 -5.55 -10.30 6.79
C LEU A 31 -6.35 -10.05 8.08
N VAL A 32 -7.27 -10.95 8.40
CA VAL A 32 -8.23 -10.76 9.50
C VAL A 32 -7.51 -10.78 10.85
N GLY A 33 -7.82 -9.80 11.69
CA GLY A 33 -7.18 -9.57 12.98
C GLY A 33 -5.87 -8.79 12.91
N LYS A 34 -5.35 -8.50 11.70
CA LYS A 34 -4.17 -7.65 11.54
C LYS A 34 -4.55 -6.16 11.56
N PRO A 35 -3.67 -5.30 12.07
CA PRO A 35 -3.79 -3.86 11.91
C PRO A 35 -3.84 -3.48 10.43
N VAL A 36 -4.80 -2.65 10.01
CA VAL A 36 -4.90 -2.20 8.62
C VAL A 36 -3.66 -1.39 8.18
N ARG A 37 -2.95 -0.77 9.12
CA ARG A 37 -1.69 -0.05 8.87
C ARG A 37 -0.59 -0.93 8.29
N ASP A 38 -0.62 -2.23 8.56
CA ASP A 38 0.40 -3.18 8.09
C ASP A 38 0.21 -3.51 6.59
N MET A 39 -0.96 -3.16 6.02
CA MET A 39 -1.33 -3.38 4.63
C MET A 39 -0.89 -2.25 3.68
N VAL A 40 -0.47 -1.10 4.22
CA VAL A 40 -0.13 0.11 3.45
C VAL A 40 1.36 0.36 3.57
N CYS A 41 2.03 0.66 2.45
CA CYS A 41 3.46 0.99 2.42
C CYS A 41 3.73 2.26 3.27
N GLU A 42 4.91 2.34 3.88
CA GLU A 42 5.24 3.45 4.77
C GLU A 42 5.12 4.81 4.07
N GLY A 43 4.20 5.60 4.62
CA GLY A 43 3.92 6.98 4.31
C GLY A 43 2.93 7.45 5.39
N TYR A 44 3.44 7.64 6.61
CA TYR A 44 2.68 7.88 7.85
C TYR A 44 1.53 8.91 7.71
N ASP A 45 1.68 9.85 6.78
CA ASP A 45 0.67 10.87 6.47
C ASP A 45 -0.55 10.32 5.72
N ARG A 46 -0.42 9.36 4.81
CA ARG A 46 -1.55 8.88 4.00
C ARG A 46 -2.47 7.92 4.76
N PHE A 47 -1.93 7.13 5.69
CA PHE A 47 -2.75 6.30 6.58
C PHE A 47 -3.48 7.14 7.62
N SER A 48 -2.77 8.08 8.26
CA SER A 48 -3.41 9.02 9.19
C SER A 48 -4.47 9.87 8.48
N MET A 49 -4.25 10.22 7.22
CA MET A 49 -5.25 10.86 6.37
C MET A 49 -6.42 9.93 6.08
N MET A 50 -6.19 8.66 5.72
CA MET A 50 -7.27 7.69 5.51
C MET A 50 -8.10 7.48 6.78
N VAL A 51 -7.49 7.32 7.95
CA VAL A 51 -8.19 7.22 9.24
C VAL A 51 -8.96 8.51 9.55
N LYS A 52 -8.38 9.69 9.29
CA LYS A 52 -9.10 10.96 9.43
C LYS A 52 -10.28 11.09 8.48
N LEU A 53 -10.15 10.66 7.23
CA LEU A 53 -11.23 10.67 6.24
C LEU A 53 -12.34 9.70 6.67
N LEU A 54 -11.97 8.56 7.23
CA LEU A 54 -12.89 7.61 7.86
C LEU A 54 -13.63 8.22 9.05
N GLU A 55 -12.93 8.85 9.98
CA GLU A 55 -13.51 9.50 11.16
C GLU A 55 -14.39 10.72 10.81
N GLN A 56 -14.16 11.33 9.65
CA GLN A 56 -14.92 12.50 9.17
C GLN A 56 -16.15 12.11 8.34
N GLY A 57 -16.39 10.81 8.11
CA GLY A 57 -17.43 10.33 7.19
C GLY A 57 -17.19 10.78 5.75
N ASP A 58 -15.94 11.13 5.41
CA ASP A 58 -15.55 11.52 4.06
C ASP A 58 -15.35 10.24 3.23
N LEU A 59 -16.39 9.92 2.45
CA LEU A 59 -16.45 8.77 1.55
C LEU A 59 -15.58 8.93 0.30
N SER A 60 -14.68 9.94 0.27
CA SER A 60 -13.78 10.15 -0.85
C SER A 60 -12.82 8.98 -1.03
N ALA A 61 -12.60 8.63 -2.29
CA ALA A 61 -11.68 7.57 -2.64
C ALA A 61 -10.23 8.04 -2.43
N THR A 62 -9.44 7.24 -1.71
CA THR A 62 -8.00 7.49 -1.55
C THR A 62 -7.22 6.41 -2.30
N VAL A 63 -6.21 6.83 -3.07
CA VAL A 63 -5.25 5.90 -3.66
C VAL A 63 -4.06 5.75 -2.72
N VAL A 64 -3.79 4.52 -2.29
CA VAL A 64 -2.67 4.14 -1.44
C VAL A 64 -1.85 3.06 -2.12
N GLN A 65 -0.55 2.99 -1.80
CA GLN A 65 0.26 1.85 -2.18
C GLN A 65 0.17 0.82 -1.06
N CYS A 66 -0.32 -0.35 -1.39
CA CYS A 66 -0.44 -1.49 -0.49
C CYS A 66 0.79 -2.39 -0.56
N GLN A 67 1.04 -3.13 0.51
CA GLN A 67 2.10 -4.14 0.57
C GLN A 67 1.55 -5.51 0.98
N VAL A 68 2.15 -6.55 0.42
CA VAL A 68 1.89 -7.95 0.75
C VAL A 68 3.08 -8.48 1.53
N ALA A 69 2.92 -8.61 2.85
CA ALA A 69 4.02 -8.92 3.77
C ALA A 69 4.81 -10.19 3.41
N ARG A 70 4.12 -11.24 2.94
CA ARG A 70 4.76 -12.53 2.60
C ARG A 70 5.59 -12.45 1.33
N THR A 71 5.08 -11.76 0.32
CA THR A 71 5.69 -11.75 -1.02
C THR A 71 6.61 -10.56 -1.25
N ARG A 72 6.64 -9.59 -0.32
CA ARG A 72 7.33 -8.30 -0.49
C ARG A 72 6.93 -7.62 -1.81
N LYS A 73 5.68 -7.78 -2.20
CA LYS A 73 5.10 -7.09 -3.35
C LYS A 73 4.34 -5.86 -2.88
N THR A 74 4.36 -4.84 -3.71
CA THR A 74 3.50 -3.67 -3.54
C THR A 74 2.54 -3.56 -4.71
N PHE A 75 1.43 -2.88 -4.48
CA PHE A 75 0.49 -2.58 -5.54
C PHE A 75 -0.29 -1.33 -5.19
N ASP A 76 -0.67 -0.55 -6.20
CA ASP A 76 -1.53 0.58 -5.98
C ASP A 76 -2.98 0.12 -5.78
N CYS A 77 -3.62 0.63 -4.74
CA CYS A 77 -4.99 0.32 -4.41
C CYS A 77 -5.79 1.60 -4.21
N LYS A 78 -6.93 1.69 -4.88
CA LYS A 78 -7.95 2.68 -4.58
C LYS A 78 -8.84 2.13 -3.46
N LEU A 79 -8.84 2.79 -2.32
CA LEU A 79 -9.70 2.51 -1.19
C LEU A 79 -10.88 3.45 -1.20
N VAL A 80 -12.08 2.90 -1.13
CA VAL A 80 -13.34 3.65 -1.04
C VAL A 80 -14.07 3.21 0.21
N CYS A 81 -14.22 4.15 1.12
CA CYS A 81 -14.98 3.97 2.35
C CYS A 81 -16.45 4.20 1.97
N TYR A 82 -17.30 3.19 2.15
CA TYR A 82 -18.67 3.24 1.62
C TYR A 82 -19.76 3.01 2.67
N LEU A 83 -19.39 2.53 3.86
CA LEU A 83 -20.30 2.40 4.99
C LEU A 83 -19.51 2.52 6.30
N GLU A 84 -20.00 3.35 7.20
CA GLU A 84 -19.52 3.43 8.58
C GLU A 84 -20.63 3.00 9.54
N THR A 85 -20.25 2.22 10.53
CA THR A 85 -21.08 1.82 11.66
C THR A 85 -20.35 2.19 12.95
N TRP A 86 -21.02 2.05 14.10
CA TRP A 86 -20.45 2.46 15.39
C TRP A 86 -19.24 1.62 15.80
N THR A 87 -19.07 0.44 15.19
CA THR A 87 -18.01 -0.52 15.53
C THR A 87 -17.06 -0.75 14.38
N GLU A 88 -17.49 -0.51 13.14
CA GLU A 88 -16.75 -0.89 11.94
C GLU A 88 -16.89 0.12 10.81
N VAL A 89 -15.82 0.27 10.05
CA VAL A 89 -15.77 0.91 8.75
C VAL A 89 -15.67 -0.15 7.67
N TRP A 90 -16.45 -0.02 6.61
CA TRP A 90 -16.40 -0.88 5.43
C TRP A 90 -15.70 -0.17 4.26
N VAL A 91 -14.72 -0.87 3.70
CA VAL A 91 -13.84 -0.38 2.66
C VAL A 91 -13.92 -1.31 1.45
N ALA A 92 -14.16 -0.72 0.28
CA ALA A 92 -13.97 -1.36 -1.00
C ALA A 92 -12.55 -1.06 -1.49
N ALA A 93 -11.80 -2.11 -1.82
CA ALA A 93 -10.44 -2.02 -2.34
C ALA A 93 -10.45 -2.37 -3.83
N GLN A 94 -9.93 -1.48 -4.67
CA GLN A 94 -9.75 -1.73 -6.09
C GLN A 94 -8.26 -1.73 -6.42
N LEU A 95 -7.76 -2.84 -6.96
CA LEU A 95 -6.42 -2.91 -7.52
C LEU A 95 -6.30 -1.95 -8.72
N LEU A 96 -5.25 -1.14 -8.72
CA LEU A 96 -4.86 -0.28 -9.83
C LEU A 96 -3.60 -0.86 -10.48
N GLY A 97 -3.69 -1.30 -11.73
CA GLY A 97 -2.55 -1.86 -12.46
C GLY A 97 -2.15 -3.27 -11.99
N GLU A 98 -0.85 -3.55 -12.02
CA GLU A 98 -0.26 -4.85 -11.67
C GLU A 98 0.58 -4.74 -10.39
N ALA A 99 0.72 -5.85 -9.66
CA ALA A 99 1.56 -5.89 -8.46
C ALA A 99 3.05 -5.87 -8.85
N LEU A 100 3.80 -4.95 -8.25
CA LEU A 100 5.22 -4.72 -8.47
C LEU A 100 6.03 -5.32 -7.32
N ASP A 101 7.21 -5.87 -7.61
CA ASP A 101 8.14 -6.28 -6.56
C ASP A 101 8.65 -5.04 -5.81
N MET A 102 8.83 -5.14 -4.48
CA MET A 102 9.50 -4.08 -3.73
C MET A 102 10.93 -3.92 -4.26
N VAL A 103 11.25 -2.73 -4.80
CA VAL A 103 12.62 -2.37 -5.12
C VAL A 103 13.32 -2.08 -3.80
N GLU A 104 14.18 -3.00 -3.33
CA GLU A 104 15.14 -2.68 -2.27
C GLU A 104 16.08 -1.59 -2.83
N GLU A 105 15.87 -0.33 -2.44
CA GLU A 105 16.85 0.73 -2.65
C GLU A 105 18.14 0.31 -1.93
N SER A 106 19.04 -0.29 -2.70
CA SER A 106 20.41 -0.58 -2.28
C SER A 106 21.16 0.75 -2.23
N LEU A 107 20.90 1.58 -1.22
CA LEU A 107 21.76 2.71 -0.87
C LEU A 107 23.08 2.15 -0.32
N GLN A 108 23.95 1.69 -1.22
CA GLN A 108 25.37 1.63 -0.95
C GLN A 108 25.88 3.07 -0.85
N ASN A 109 25.84 3.59 0.38
CA ASN A 109 26.75 4.65 0.80
C ASN A 109 28.18 4.09 0.79
N ASP A 110 28.80 4.00 -0.38
CA ASP A 110 30.26 3.96 -0.47
C ASP A 110 30.76 5.38 -0.78
N ALA A 111 30.89 6.13 0.32
CA ALA A 111 31.79 7.25 0.38
C ALA A 111 33.22 6.72 0.19
N GLY A 112 33.81 7.02 -0.97
CA GLY A 112 35.26 7.06 -1.14
C GLY A 112 35.82 6.00 -2.08
N HIS A 113 35.93 6.34 -3.36
CA HIS A 113 37.15 6.15 -4.16
C HIS A 113 37.09 7.07 -5.38
N GLY A 114 38.14 7.87 -5.57
CA GLY A 114 38.24 8.81 -6.68
C GLY A 114 38.20 8.09 -8.02
N VAL A 115 37.28 8.50 -8.88
CA VAL A 115 37.31 8.16 -10.31
C VAL A 115 37.53 9.47 -11.06
N THR A 116 38.75 9.63 -11.57
CA THR A 116 39.09 10.63 -12.57
C THR A 116 38.29 10.32 -13.83
N VAL A 117 37.43 11.24 -14.25
CA VAL A 117 36.70 11.13 -15.52
C VAL A 117 37.68 11.51 -16.63
N GLU A 118 38.29 10.51 -17.29
CA GLU A 118 38.90 10.73 -18.60
C GLU A 118 37.79 10.78 -19.64
N ALA A 119 37.50 11.99 -20.11
CA ALA A 119 36.65 12.22 -21.27
C ALA A 119 37.37 11.69 -22.53
N GLN A 120 36.88 10.60 -23.11
CA GLN A 120 37.22 10.23 -24.48
C GLN A 120 36.30 10.99 -25.44
N ILE A 121 36.86 11.99 -26.10
CA ILE A 121 36.28 12.64 -27.28
C ILE A 121 36.68 11.75 -28.47
N GLU A 122 35.78 10.88 -28.92
CA GLU A 122 35.91 10.26 -30.24
C GLU A 122 35.68 11.34 -31.30
N THR A 123 36.77 11.77 -31.95
CA THR A 123 36.70 12.58 -33.16
C THR A 123 36.70 11.60 -34.33
N GLN A 124 35.59 11.53 -35.06
CA GLN A 124 35.50 10.87 -36.35
C GLN A 124 36.26 11.70 -37.39
N GLU A 125 37.28 11.12 -38.05
CA GLU A 125 37.62 11.32 -39.46
C GLU A 125 38.31 10.06 -40.02
#